data_AF-A0A8X8KCJ4-F1
#
_entry.id   AF-A0A8X8KCJ4-F1
#
_cell.length_a   1.000
_cell.length_b   1.000
_cell.length_c   1.000
_cell.angle_alpha   90.00
_cell.angle_beta   90.00
_cell.angle_gamma   90.00
#
_symmetry.space_group_name_H-M   'P 1'
#
loop_
_entity.id
_entity.type
_entity.pdbx_description
1 polymer ?
#
loop_
_entity_poly.entity_id
_entity_poly.type
_entity_poly.pdbx_seq_one_letter_code
_entity_poly.pdbx_strand_id
1 'polypeptide(L)'
;MRLVIDMQGAQSASRFRGIGRYTLSLVKEMARQHTGHEILLVLNAAYSDTIEPIRAAFAELLPAEAIRVFDVAGPVGGHDAANDARRKAAEAMLDAFFYSLQPDVIFIPSLFEEFGGEAVTSVRSLHNAIPTAVVVYDLIPLIHRQILKFRHTARLRR
;
A
#
# COMPACT_ATOMS: atom_id res chain seq x y z
N MET A 1 9.64 -18.86 -7.00
CA MET A 1 8.34 -18.33 -6.51
C MET A 1 8.21 -16.87 -6.93
N ARG A 2 6.99 -16.39 -7.12
CA ARG A 2 6.68 -15.00 -7.41
C ARG A 2 6.18 -14.29 -6.16
N LEU A 3 6.96 -13.34 -5.67
CA LEU A 3 6.63 -12.48 -4.54
C LEU A 3 6.16 -11.13 -5.05
N VAL A 4 4.92 -10.77 -4.74
CA VAL A 4 4.35 -9.47 -5.07
C VAL A 4 4.38 -8.58 -3.84
N ILE A 5 4.97 -7.39 -3.95
CA ILE A 5 5.18 -6.47 -2.83
C ILE A 5 4.45 -5.15 -3.09
N ASP A 6 3.57 -4.77 -2.16
CA ASP A 6 2.94 -3.44 -2.16
C ASP A 6 3.97 -2.38 -1.73
N MET A 7 4.15 -1.33 -2.55
CA MET A 7 5.10 -0.25 -2.28
C MET A 7 4.44 1.06 -1.84
N GLN A 8 3.13 1.08 -1.57
CA GLN A 8 2.41 2.31 -1.21
C GLN A 8 2.98 2.97 0.05
N GLY A 9 3.54 2.21 1.00
CA GLY A 9 4.25 2.77 2.16
C GLY A 9 5.51 3.58 1.82
N ALA A 10 6.09 3.33 0.64
CA ALA A 10 7.18 4.13 0.06
C ALA A 10 6.70 5.25 -0.87
N GLN A 11 5.40 5.32 -1.20
CA GLN A 11 4.83 6.34 -2.08
C GLN A 11 4.04 7.43 -1.33
N SER A 12 3.29 7.03 -0.31
CA SER A 12 2.42 7.92 0.49
C SER A 12 3.22 8.96 1.29
N ALA A 13 2.54 9.78 2.10
CA ALA A 13 3.21 10.63 3.09
C ALA A 13 4.17 9.89 4.04
N SER A 14 4.06 8.56 4.16
CA SER A 14 4.99 7.71 4.90
C SER A 14 6.41 7.67 4.31
N ARG A 15 6.59 8.01 3.03
CA ARG A 15 7.90 8.06 2.35
C ARG A 15 8.92 8.97 3.04
N PHE A 16 8.44 10.00 3.72
CA PHE A 16 9.26 10.95 4.47
C PHE A 16 9.54 10.51 5.92
N ARG A 17 8.99 9.38 6.36
CA ARG A 17 9.03 8.90 7.75
C ARG A 17 9.63 7.49 7.85
N GLY A 18 9.51 6.89 9.05
CA GLY A 18 10.07 5.57 9.35
C GLY A 18 9.53 4.46 8.46
N ILE A 19 8.22 4.41 8.22
CA ILE A 19 7.56 3.37 7.41
C ILE A 19 8.11 3.35 5.98
N GLY A 20 8.23 4.51 5.33
CA GLY A 20 8.77 4.60 3.98
C GLY A 20 10.23 4.20 3.89
N ARG A 21 11.07 4.66 4.82
CA ARG A 21 12.49 4.27 4.88
C ARG A 21 12.65 2.77 5.11
N TYR A 22 11.84 2.20 6.01
CA TYR A 22 11.81 0.77 6.30
C TYR A 22 11.40 -0.02 5.06
N THR A 23 10.28 0.34 4.44
CA THR A 23 9.75 -0.31 3.23
C THR A 23 10.81 -0.33 2.12
N LEU A 24 11.41 0.83 1.81
CA LEU A 24 12.42 0.91 0.75
C LEU A 24 13.65 0.05 1.07
N SER A 25 14.15 0.11 2.30
CA SER A 25 15.38 -0.59 2.69
C SER A 25 15.18 -2.11 2.73
N LEU A 26 14.08 -2.57 3.33
CA LEU A 26 13.73 -3.99 3.40
C LEU A 26 13.59 -4.58 2.00
N VAL A 27 12.81 -3.93 1.13
CA VAL A 27 12.53 -4.45 -0.21
C VAL A 27 13.78 -4.42 -1.10
N LYS A 28 14.66 -3.42 -0.95
CA LYS A 28 15.97 -3.42 -1.63
C LYS A 28 16.84 -4.60 -1.21
N GLU A 29 16.90 -4.91 0.08
CA GLU A 29 17.66 -6.07 0.56
C GLU A 29 17.05 -7.40 0.09
N MET A 30 15.72 -7.50 0.06
CA MET A 30 15.03 -8.66 -0.51
C MET A 30 15.37 -8.84 -1.99
N ALA A 31 15.40 -7.74 -2.76
CA ALA A 31 15.80 -7.76 -4.17
C ALA A 31 17.27 -8.16 -4.34
N ARG A 32 18.20 -7.67 -3.50
CA ARG A 32 19.61 -8.07 -3.56
C ARG A 32 19.84 -9.55 -3.26
N GLN A 33 19.05 -10.11 -2.35
CA GLN A 33 19.24 -11.47 -1.84
C GLN A 33 18.33 -12.50 -2.52
N HIS A 34 17.56 -12.12 -3.54
CA HIS A 34 16.61 -13.04 -4.16
C HIS A 34 17.36 -14.23 -4.79
N THR A 35 17.05 -15.45 -4.34
CA THR A 35 17.64 -16.67 -4.92
C THR A 35 16.54 -17.51 -5.54
N GLY A 36 16.40 -17.43 -6.87
CA GLY A 36 15.37 -18.17 -7.61
C GLY A 36 13.92 -17.69 -7.36
N HIS A 37 13.75 -16.45 -6.90
CA HIS A 37 12.44 -15.84 -6.71
C HIS A 37 12.29 -14.63 -7.63
N GLU A 38 11.13 -14.51 -8.27
CA GLU A 38 10.72 -13.34 -9.01
C GLU A 38 10.07 -12.36 -8.03
N ILE A 39 10.60 -11.15 -7.95
CA ILE A 39 10.04 -10.10 -7.10
C ILE A 39 9.36 -9.08 -8.01
N LEU A 40 8.08 -8.83 -7.76
CA LEU A 40 7.31 -7.79 -8.42
C LEU A 40 6.96 -6.70 -7.42
N LEU A 41 7.25 -5.46 -7.77
CA LEU A 41 6.90 -4.28 -6.99
C LEU A 41 5.63 -3.66 -7.56
N VAL A 42 4.65 -3.41 -6.72
CA VAL A 42 3.37 -2.81 -7.11
C VAL A 42 3.27 -1.39 -6.59
N LEU A 43 3.13 -0.45 -7.52
CA LEU A 43 2.99 0.98 -7.27
C LEU A 43 1.56 1.44 -7.59
N ASN A 44 1.08 2.44 -6.86
CA ASN A 44 -0.18 3.13 -7.11
C ASN A 44 0.04 4.37 -7.98
N ALA A 45 -0.70 4.47 -9.10
CA ALA A 45 -0.64 5.59 -10.05
C ALA A 45 -1.07 6.93 -9.42
N ALA A 46 -1.87 6.91 -8.35
CA ALA A 46 -2.29 8.12 -7.63
C ALA A 46 -1.10 8.90 -7.02
N TYR A 47 0.07 8.26 -6.88
CA TYR A 47 1.32 8.89 -6.44
C TYR A 47 2.33 9.01 -7.60
N SER A 48 1.91 9.57 -8.73
CA SER A 48 2.67 9.65 -9.99
C SER A 48 4.13 10.07 -9.81
N ASP A 49 4.37 11.11 -9.00
CA ASP A 49 5.69 11.73 -8.80
C ASP A 49 6.68 10.80 -8.08
N THR A 50 6.21 9.67 -7.54
CA THR A 50 7.03 8.68 -6.84
C THR A 50 7.44 7.50 -7.71
N ILE A 51 6.82 7.32 -8.88
CA ILE A 51 7.05 6.16 -9.75
C ILE A 51 8.49 6.15 -10.26
N GLU A 52 8.94 7.23 -10.89
CA GLU A 52 10.29 7.31 -11.45
C GLU A 52 11.39 7.26 -10.38
N PRO A 53 11.28 7.96 -9.24
CA PRO A 53 12.21 7.79 -8.13
C PRO A 53 12.31 6.34 -7.63
N ILE A 54 11.20 5.60 -7.55
CA ILE A 54 11.23 4.20 -7.14
C ILE A 54 11.84 3.33 -8.24
N ARG A 55 11.49 3.52 -9.52
CA ARG A 55 12.14 2.81 -10.64
C ARG A 55 13.65 2.98 -10.61
N ALA A 56 14.13 4.21 -10.48
CA ALA A 56 15.56 4.49 -10.37
C ALA A 56 16.20 3.83 -9.15
N ALA A 57 15.49 3.79 -8.01
CA ALA A 57 15.98 3.17 -6.78
C ALA A 57 16.17 1.65 -6.88
N PHE A 58 15.53 0.99 -7.85
CA PHE A 58 15.55 -0.46 -8.07
C PHE A 58 16.16 -0.88 -9.42
N ALA A 59 16.59 0.05 -10.27
CA ALA A 59 17.06 -0.24 -11.64
C ALA A 59 18.22 -1.26 -11.70
N GLU A 60 19.13 -1.21 -10.73
CA GLU A 60 20.27 -2.14 -10.64
C GLU A 60 19.93 -3.45 -9.88
N LEU A 61 18.70 -3.59 -9.39
CA LEU A 61 18.26 -4.69 -8.54
C LEU A 61 17.20 -5.57 -9.21
N LEU A 62 16.35 -4.97 -10.04
CA LEU A 62 15.22 -5.63 -10.68
C LEU A 62 15.06 -5.12 -12.12
N PRO A 63 14.60 -5.97 -13.05
CA PRO A 63 14.25 -5.52 -14.39
C PRO A 63 13.09 -4.52 -14.36
N ALA A 64 12.99 -3.64 -15.35
CA ALA A 64 11.99 -2.57 -15.36
C ALA A 64 10.54 -3.11 -15.34
N GLU A 65 10.34 -4.30 -15.91
CA GLU A 65 9.07 -5.02 -16.00
C GLU A 65 8.62 -5.57 -14.64
N ALA A 66 9.54 -5.73 -13.68
CA ALA A 66 9.22 -6.13 -12.32
C ALA A 66 8.43 -5.05 -11.56
N ILE A 67 8.46 -3.80 -12.03
CA ILE A 67 7.76 -2.68 -11.39
C ILE A 67 6.46 -2.42 -12.12
N ARG A 68 5.37 -2.84 -11.49
CA ARG A 68 4.00 -2.80 -11.99
C ARG A 68 3.24 -1.65 -11.35
N VAL A 69 2.44 -0.95 -12.13
CA VAL A 69 1.64 0.19 -11.66
C VAL A 69 0.17 -0.16 -11.84
N PHE A 70 -0.63 -0.01 -10.78
CA PHE A 70 -2.08 -0.09 -10.86
C PHE A 70 -2.67 1.32 -10.84
N ASP A 71 -3.83 1.47 -11.47
CA ASP A 71 -4.55 2.74 -11.56
C ASP A 71 -6.03 2.51 -11.26
N VAL A 72 -6.61 3.38 -10.45
CA VAL A 72 -8.00 3.31 -9.97
C VAL A 72 -8.62 4.70 -9.92
N ALA A 73 -9.94 4.77 -10.06
CA ALA A 73 -10.64 6.04 -9.98
C ALA A 73 -10.73 6.55 -8.53
N GLY A 74 -10.10 7.71 -8.27
CA GLY A 74 -10.20 8.42 -7.00
C GLY A 74 -11.31 9.49 -6.94
N PRO A 75 -11.40 10.23 -5.82
CA PRO A 75 -10.72 9.97 -4.55
C PRO A 75 -11.22 8.71 -3.83
N VAL A 76 -10.31 8.04 -3.12
CA VAL A 76 -10.58 6.83 -2.32
C VAL A 76 -10.39 7.04 -0.81
N GLY A 77 -9.93 8.22 -0.38
CA GLY A 77 -9.62 8.48 1.03
C GLY A 77 -10.81 8.22 1.97
N GLY A 78 -10.60 7.40 3.00
CA GLY A 78 -11.63 6.96 3.95
C GLY A 78 -12.11 8.01 4.97
N HIS A 79 -11.69 9.27 4.82
CA HIS A 79 -12.13 10.39 5.65
C HIS A 79 -13.50 10.94 5.22
N ASP A 80 -13.91 10.71 3.96
CA ASP A 80 -15.17 11.14 3.39
C ASP A 80 -16.02 9.93 2.98
N ALA A 81 -17.21 9.80 3.56
CA ALA A 81 -18.15 8.73 3.27
C ALA A 81 -18.65 8.74 1.82
N ALA A 82 -18.59 9.88 1.13
CA ALA A 82 -18.90 9.96 -0.31
C ALA A 82 -17.94 9.12 -1.17
N ASN A 83 -16.75 8.78 -0.64
CA ASN A 83 -15.77 7.95 -1.32
C ASN A 83 -16.00 6.44 -1.14
N ASP A 84 -16.91 6.00 -0.26
CA ASP A 84 -17.03 4.59 0.13
C ASP A 84 -17.27 3.64 -1.05
N ALA A 85 -18.10 4.03 -2.02
CA ALA A 85 -18.36 3.21 -3.20
C ALA A 85 -17.12 3.08 -4.09
N ARG A 86 -16.41 4.19 -4.31
CA ARG A 86 -15.14 4.21 -5.09
C ARG A 86 -14.04 3.43 -4.39
N ARG A 87 -13.89 3.63 -3.08
CA ARG A 87 -12.90 2.92 -2.26
C ARG A 87 -13.10 1.41 -2.31
N LYS A 88 -14.33 0.92 -2.14
CA LYS A 88 -14.64 -0.53 -2.27
C LYS A 88 -14.36 -1.06 -3.68
N ALA A 89 -14.67 -0.28 -4.72
CA ALA A 89 -14.35 -0.67 -6.09
C ALA A 89 -12.82 -0.74 -6.30
N ALA A 90 -12.08 0.25 -5.79
CA ALA A 90 -10.62 0.29 -5.85
C ALA A 90 -9.99 -0.90 -5.09
N GLU A 91 -10.50 -1.24 -3.90
CA GLU A 91 -10.06 -2.43 -3.13
C GLU A 91 -10.21 -3.71 -3.98
N ALA A 92 -11.35 -3.91 -4.64
CA ALA A 92 -11.57 -5.07 -5.51
C ALA A 92 -10.69 -5.05 -6.78
N MET A 93 -10.43 -3.87 -7.35
CA MET A 93 -9.51 -3.71 -8.48
C MET A 93 -8.06 -4.01 -8.08
N LEU A 94 -7.63 -3.59 -6.89
CA LEU A 94 -6.30 -3.90 -6.36
C LEU A 94 -6.14 -5.41 -6.14
N ASP A 95 -7.14 -6.08 -5.56
CA ASP A 95 -7.12 -7.53 -5.42
C ASP A 95 -6.96 -8.21 -6.79
N ALA A 96 -7.83 -7.86 -7.75
CA ALA A 96 -7.77 -8.40 -9.10
C ALA A 96 -6.42 -8.13 -9.78
N PHE A 97 -5.84 -6.95 -9.56
CA PHE A 97 -4.51 -6.60 -10.05
C PHE A 97 -3.44 -7.50 -9.45
N PHE A 98 -3.41 -7.69 -8.12
CA PHE A 98 -2.49 -8.63 -7.47
C PHE A 98 -2.65 -10.04 -8.03
N TYR A 99 -3.88 -10.56 -8.16
CA TYR A 99 -4.11 -11.89 -8.73
C TYR A 99 -3.65 -12.03 -10.18
N SER A 100 -3.80 -10.98 -11.00
CA SER A 100 -3.35 -10.97 -12.38
C SER A 100 -1.84 -11.16 -12.52
N LEU A 101 -1.08 -10.84 -11.47
CA LEU A 101 0.36 -11.07 -11.40
C LEU A 101 0.70 -12.53 -11.06
N GLN A 102 -0.27 -13.39 -10.74
CA GLN A 102 -0.08 -14.79 -10.34
C GLN A 102 0.94 -14.97 -9.18
N PRO A 103 0.76 -14.28 -8.02
CA PRO A 103 1.67 -14.40 -6.90
C PRO A 103 1.62 -15.77 -6.25
N ASP A 104 2.77 -16.25 -5.79
CA ASP A 104 2.85 -17.31 -4.79
C ASP A 104 2.68 -16.73 -3.37
N VAL A 105 3.15 -15.50 -3.15
CA VAL A 105 3.05 -14.77 -1.87
C VAL A 105 2.84 -13.28 -2.15
N ILE A 106 2.01 -12.64 -1.33
CA ILE A 106 1.86 -11.17 -1.29
C ILE A 106 2.48 -10.63 0.00
N PHE A 107 3.25 -9.55 -0.11
CA PHE A 107 3.81 -8.85 1.04
C PHE A 107 3.34 -7.40 1.07
N ILE A 108 2.67 -7.01 2.16
CA ILE A 108 2.16 -5.67 2.41
C ILE A 108 2.96 -5.08 3.58
N PRO A 109 4.02 -4.31 3.32
CA PRO A 109 4.92 -3.79 4.36
C PRO A 109 4.30 -2.67 5.18
N SER A 110 3.09 -2.21 4.83
CA SER A 110 2.27 -1.27 5.60
C SER A 110 0.80 -1.45 5.27
N LEU A 111 0.00 -1.93 6.23
CA LEU A 111 -1.41 -2.26 6.02
C LEU A 111 -2.29 -1.07 5.67
N PHE A 112 -2.02 0.09 6.25
CA PHE A 112 -2.81 1.30 6.02
C PHE A 112 -1.88 2.50 5.99
N GLU A 113 -2.24 3.44 5.13
CA GLU A 113 -1.49 4.67 4.88
C GLU A 113 -2.35 5.89 5.18
N GLU A 114 -1.68 7.04 5.29
CA GLU A 114 -2.21 8.42 5.38
C GLU A 114 -3.73 8.57 5.51
N PHE A 115 -4.18 9.17 6.63
CA PHE A 115 -5.59 9.53 6.79
C PHE A 115 -6.03 10.52 5.70
N GLY A 116 -6.87 10.04 4.79
CA GLY A 116 -7.40 10.80 3.67
C GLY A 116 -6.52 10.87 2.43
N GLY A 117 -5.42 10.09 2.38
CA GLY A 117 -4.66 9.87 1.15
C GLY A 117 -5.38 8.94 0.17
N GLU A 118 -4.73 8.72 -0.98
CA GLU A 118 -5.22 7.90 -2.09
C GLU A 118 -4.73 6.45 -2.08
N ALA A 119 -4.18 6.01 -0.93
CA ALA A 119 -3.73 4.64 -0.78
C ALA A 119 -4.92 3.68 -0.74
N VAL A 120 -4.84 2.61 -1.52
CA VAL A 120 -5.84 1.55 -1.58
C VAL A 120 -5.27 0.35 -0.88
N THR A 121 -5.98 -0.21 0.10
CA THR A 121 -5.45 -1.33 0.88
C THR A 121 -6.49 -2.43 0.96
N SER A 122 -6.06 -3.66 0.69
CA SER A 122 -6.91 -4.83 0.80
C SER A 122 -6.12 -6.00 1.38
N VAL A 123 -6.76 -6.70 2.30
CA VAL A 123 -6.31 -8.01 2.85
C VAL A 123 -7.42 -9.06 2.66
N ARG A 124 -8.49 -8.70 1.94
CA ARG A 124 -9.62 -9.55 1.55
C ARG A 124 -9.33 -10.13 0.16
N SER A 125 -10.04 -11.08 -0.44
CA SER A 125 -11.01 -12.14 -0.08
C SER A 125 -11.47 -12.85 -1.37
N LEU A 126 -10.93 -12.55 -2.56
CA LEU A 126 -11.38 -13.26 -3.76
C LEU A 126 -11.01 -14.74 -3.65
N HIS A 127 -9.84 -15.09 -3.09
CA HIS A 127 -9.49 -16.47 -2.74
C HIS A 127 -8.53 -16.48 -1.54
N ASN A 128 -8.86 -17.18 -0.44
CA ASN A 128 -7.96 -17.50 0.68
C ASN A 128 -6.74 -18.36 0.27
N ALA A 129 -6.38 -18.40 -1.01
CA ALA A 129 -5.41 -19.31 -1.58
C ALA A 129 -3.97 -18.78 -1.54
N ILE A 130 -3.77 -17.46 -1.50
CA ILE A 130 -2.43 -16.86 -1.60
C ILE A 130 -1.99 -16.37 -0.22
N PRO A 131 -0.92 -16.95 0.36
CA PRO A 131 -0.30 -16.45 1.58
C PRO A 131 0.00 -14.96 1.48
N THR A 132 -0.54 -14.17 2.42
CA THR A 132 -0.33 -12.73 2.47
C THR A 132 0.32 -12.36 3.81
N ALA A 133 1.55 -11.84 3.76
CA ALA A 133 2.27 -11.32 4.90
C ALA A 133 2.02 -9.82 5.02
N VAL A 134 1.66 -9.35 6.22
CA VAL A 134 1.31 -7.95 6.46
C VAL A 134 2.11 -7.43 7.65
N VAL A 135 2.68 -6.23 7.51
CA VAL A 135 3.17 -5.46 8.65
C VAL A 135 2.15 -4.40 9.03
N VAL A 136 1.74 -4.44 10.29
CA VAL A 136 0.81 -3.46 10.86
C VAL A 136 1.56 -2.60 11.86
N TYR A 137 1.59 -1.29 11.62
CA TYR A 137 2.19 -0.34 12.54
C TYR A 137 1.12 0.33 13.39
N ASP A 138 1.56 0.74 14.59
CA ASP A 138 0.85 1.67 15.46
C ASP A 138 -0.63 1.34 15.74
N LEU A 139 -0.81 0.41 16.69
CA LEU A 139 -2.03 0.09 17.42
C LEU A 139 -2.61 1.22 18.30
N ILE A 140 -1.93 2.36 18.47
CA ILE A 140 -2.27 3.35 19.52
C ILE A 140 -3.72 3.84 19.41
N PRO A 141 -4.29 4.16 18.23
CA PRO A 141 -5.71 4.55 18.14
C PRO A 141 -6.67 3.47 18.61
N LEU A 142 -6.34 2.19 18.39
CA LEU A 142 -7.16 1.07 18.82
C LEU A 142 -7.08 0.86 20.34
N ILE A 143 -5.88 1.00 20.91
CA ILE A 143 -5.58 0.76 22.34
C ILE A 143 -6.01 1.96 23.21
N HIS A 144 -5.71 3.17 22.76
CA HIS A 144 -5.91 4.42 23.49
C HIS A 144 -6.98 5.30 22.85
N ARG A 145 -8.14 4.71 22.55
CA ARG A 145 -9.29 5.41 21.94
C ARG A 145 -9.66 6.72 22.64
N GLN A 146 -9.55 6.77 23.98
CA GLN A 146 -9.86 7.98 24.75
C GLN A 146 -8.92 9.17 24.49
N ILE A 147 -7.65 8.93 24.15
CA ILE A 147 -6.64 9.99 23.94
C ILE A 147 -6.82 10.63 22.55
N LEU A 148 -7.24 9.83 21.57
CA LEU A 148 -7.37 10.23 20.17
C LEU A 148 -8.80 10.62 19.76
N LYS A 149 -9.69 10.87 20.73
CA LYS A 149 -10.98 11.50 20.44
C LYS A 149 -10.72 12.92 19.92
N PHE A 150 -10.64 13.08 18.61
CA PHE A 150 -10.83 14.38 17.98
C PHE A 150 -12.19 14.91 18.44
N ARG A 151 -12.20 15.96 19.26
CA ARG A 151 -13.41 16.69 19.62
C ARG A 151 -13.99 17.29 18.34
N HIS A 152 -14.86 16.55 17.66
CA HIS A 152 -15.84 17.15 16.76
C HIS A 152 -16.89 17.86 17.61
N THR A 153 -16.49 18.94 18.28
CA THR A 153 -17.44 19.97 18.70
C THR A 153 -17.75 20.80 17.47
N ALA A 154 -18.64 20.29 16.61
CA ALA A 154 -19.43 21.14 15.75
C ALA A 154 -20.25 22.07 16.66
N ARG A 155 -19.73 23.27 16.94
CA ARG A 155 -20.55 24.38 17.43
C ARG A 155 -21.45 24.81 16.28
N LEU A 156 -22.56 24.10 16.08
CA LEU A 156 -23.78 24.70 15.55
C LEU A 156 -24.38 25.51 16.70
N ARG A 157 -23.89 26.74 16.88
CA ARG A 157 -24.65 27.75 17.62
C ARG A 157 -25.68 28.32 16.65
N ARG A 158 -26.95 28.09 17.00
CA ARG A 158 -28.13 28.76 16.46
C ARG A 158 -28.00 30.27 16.63
#